data_AF-A0A538GCQ6-F1
#
_entry.id   AF-A0A538GCQ6-F1
#
_cell.length_a   1.000
_cell.length_b   1.000
_cell.length_c   1.000
_cell.angle_alpha   90.00
_cell.angle_beta   90.00
_cell.angle_gamma   90.00
#
_symmetry.space_group_name_H-M   'P 1'
#
loop_
_entity.id
_entity.type
_entity.pdbx_description
1 polymer ?
#
loop_
_entity_poly.entity_id
_entity_poly.type
_entity_poly.pdbx_seq_one_letter_code
_entity_poly.pdbx_strand_id
1 'polypeptide(L)'
;MDERYPIGVTESCAVAVLRHDGPEDVYGSWSATIGLRSGEATIRVPGHYAGVLAERLGTAAERFEPGRRLARDEYLDVTALATDSVETLALSSTARSPVRVTIEVPRDEVDELASLLGEAQRLIDTLRQGLGMVPDSLPEAL
;
A
#
# COMPACT_ATOMS: atom_id res chain seq x y z
N MET A 1 -17.16 12.79 3.81
CA MET A 1 -17.23 11.77 2.77
C MET A 1 -15.80 11.43 2.44
N ASP A 2 -15.39 10.16 2.49
CA ASP A 2 -13.99 9.83 2.18
C ASP A 2 -13.73 10.08 0.69
N GLU A 3 -12.80 10.97 0.36
CA GLU A 3 -12.34 11.18 -1.02
C GLU A 3 -11.34 10.06 -1.37
N ARG A 4 -11.48 9.48 -2.55
CA ARG A 4 -10.62 8.38 -3.02
C ARG A 4 -9.85 8.80 -4.27
N TYR A 5 -8.54 8.64 -4.21
CA TYR A 5 -7.59 8.95 -5.27
C TYR A 5 -6.92 7.65 -5.74
N PRO A 6 -7.35 7.04 -6.85
CA PRO A 6 -6.74 5.82 -7.38
C PRO A 6 -5.32 6.10 -7.85
N ILE A 7 -4.31 5.43 -7.31
CA ILE A 7 -2.92 5.67 -7.71
C ILE A 7 -2.57 4.83 -8.95
N GLY A 8 -2.92 3.55 -8.92
CA GLY A 8 -2.64 2.62 -10.01
C GLY A 8 -2.95 1.18 -9.63
N VAL A 9 -2.65 0.27 -10.54
CA VAL A 9 -2.83 -1.16 -10.38
C VAL A 9 -1.58 -1.90 -10.82
N THR A 10 -1.27 -3.00 -10.16
CA THR A 10 -0.43 -4.08 -10.70
C THR A 10 -1.37 -5.13 -11.30
N GLU A 11 -0.83 -6.25 -11.76
CA GLU A 11 -1.69 -7.36 -12.20
C GLU A 11 -2.61 -7.87 -11.09
N SER A 12 -2.08 -8.01 -9.87
CA SER A 12 -2.80 -8.59 -8.73
C SER A 12 -3.38 -7.57 -7.75
N CYS A 13 -2.84 -6.35 -7.69
CA CYS A 13 -3.16 -5.36 -6.65
C CYS A 13 -3.65 -4.02 -7.20
N ALA A 14 -4.39 -3.27 -6.39
CA ALA A 14 -4.79 -1.90 -6.64
C ALA A 14 -4.37 -1.01 -5.46
N VAL A 15 -3.79 0.15 -5.75
CA VAL A 15 -3.36 1.14 -4.76
C VAL A 15 -4.22 2.39 -4.89
N ALA A 16 -4.68 2.91 -3.75
CA ALA A 16 -5.38 4.19 -3.69
C ALA A 16 -5.08 4.93 -2.40
N VAL A 17 -5.10 6.25 -2.48
CA VAL A 17 -5.08 7.16 -1.32
C VAL A 17 -6.52 7.51 -0.95
N LEU A 18 -6.79 7.54 0.36
CA LEU A 18 -8.04 8.02 0.91
C LEU A 18 -7.78 9.26 1.76
N ARG A 19 -8.63 10.28 1.59
CA ARG A 19 -8.74 11.41 2.51
C ARG A 19 -9.97 11.20 3.39
N HIS A 20 -9.79 11.34 4.69
CA HIS A 20 -10.85 11.23 5.69
C HIS A 20 -11.31 12.61 6.13
N ASP A 21 -12.59 12.71 6.52
CA ASP A 21 -13.07 13.91 7.19
C ASP A 21 -12.36 14.05 8.55
N GLY A 22 -11.58 15.10 8.72
CA GLY A 22 -10.79 15.37 9.92
C GLY A 22 -10.20 16.78 9.87
N PRO A 23 -9.52 17.26 10.93
CA PRO A 23 -8.83 18.54 10.87
C PRO A 23 -7.89 18.56 9.66
N GLU A 24 -7.99 19.64 8.87
CA GLU A 24 -7.12 19.86 7.72
C GLU A 24 -5.65 19.86 8.17
N ASP A 25 -4.75 19.35 7.33
CA ASP A 25 -3.28 19.36 7.47
C ASP A 25 -2.54 18.31 8.31
N VAL A 26 -3.20 17.29 8.87
CA VAL A 26 -2.49 16.21 9.59
C VAL A 26 -2.48 14.91 8.79
N TYR A 27 -1.37 14.17 8.80
CA TYR A 27 -1.27 12.81 8.22
C TYR A 27 -2.34 11.83 8.72
N GLY A 28 -2.97 12.10 9.86
CA GLY A 28 -4.09 11.32 10.39
C GLY A 28 -5.36 11.39 9.54
N SER A 29 -5.49 12.41 8.69
CA SER A 29 -6.61 12.58 7.76
C SER A 29 -6.39 11.83 6.43
N TRP A 30 -5.30 11.06 6.31
CA TRP A 30 -4.93 10.36 5.09
C TRP A 30 -4.61 8.90 5.36
N SER A 31 -4.98 8.02 4.42
CA SER A 31 -4.52 6.63 4.40
C SER A 31 -4.16 6.18 2.99
N ALA A 32 -3.27 5.19 2.91
CA ALA A 32 -3.04 4.44 1.69
C ALA A 32 -3.72 3.07 1.82
N THR A 33 -4.26 2.58 0.71
CA THR A 33 -4.89 1.26 0.63
C THR A 33 -4.18 0.40 -0.40
N ILE A 34 -4.00 -0.87 -0.06
CA ILE A 34 -3.51 -1.91 -0.96
C ILE A 34 -4.57 -3.00 -0.94
N GLY A 35 -5.26 -3.17 -2.05
CA GLY A 35 -6.28 -4.20 -2.20
C GLY A 35 -5.94 -5.17 -3.31
N LEU A 36 -6.49 -6.38 -3.23
CA LEU A 36 -6.53 -7.26 -4.38
C LEU A 36 -7.34 -6.59 -5.49
N ARG A 37 -6.90 -6.71 -6.73
CA ARG A 37 -7.61 -6.19 -7.91
C ARG A 37 -9.01 -6.81 -8.05
N SER A 38 -9.20 -8.03 -7.56
CA SER A 38 -10.50 -8.72 -7.44
C SER A 38 -11.47 -8.05 -6.46
N GLY A 39 -10.97 -7.25 -5.52
CA GLY A 39 -11.75 -6.60 -4.46
C GLY A 39 -11.99 -7.47 -3.22
N GLU A 40 -11.43 -8.68 -3.15
CA GLU A 40 -11.69 -9.64 -2.05
C GLU A 40 -11.06 -9.24 -0.72
N ALA A 41 -9.94 -8.51 -0.76
CA ALA A 41 -9.23 -8.05 0.43
C ALA A 41 -8.61 -6.68 0.21
N THR A 42 -8.55 -5.87 1.28
CA THR A 42 -7.87 -4.58 1.28
C THR A 42 -7.25 -4.30 2.64
N ILE A 43 -5.99 -3.90 2.63
CA ILE A 43 -5.26 -3.40 3.80
C ILE A 43 -5.21 -1.89 3.71
N ARG A 44 -5.57 -1.22 4.80
CA ARG A 44 -5.43 0.23 4.96
C ARG A 44 -4.28 0.53 5.92
N VAL A 45 -3.39 1.42 5.52
CA VAL A 45 -2.27 1.92 6.34
C VAL A 45 -2.33 3.44 6.46
N PRO A 46 -1.82 4.04 7.55
CA PRO A 46 -1.79 5.51 7.68
C PRO A 46 -1.03 6.19 6.54
N GLY A 47 -1.41 7.42 6.21
CA GLY A 47 -0.88 8.11 5.03
C GLY A 47 0.64 8.29 5.01
N HIS A 48 1.24 8.59 6.17
CA HIS A 48 2.70 8.72 6.33
C HIS A 48 3.46 7.39 6.17
N TYR A 49 2.75 6.27 6.16
CA TYR A 49 3.35 4.94 6.12
C TYR A 49 3.53 4.41 4.69
N ALA A 50 2.92 5.05 3.68
CA ALA A 50 3.01 4.60 2.29
C ALA A 50 4.46 4.54 1.80
N GLY A 51 5.25 5.60 2.03
CA GLY A 51 6.67 5.63 1.66
C GLY A 51 7.52 4.62 2.45
N VAL A 52 7.24 4.46 3.74
CA VAL A 52 7.93 3.47 4.59
C VAL A 52 7.67 2.04 4.09
N LEU A 53 6.44 1.75 3.67
CA LEU A 53 6.10 0.45 3.13
C LEU A 53 6.77 0.20 1.76
N ALA A 54 6.85 1.20 0.89
CA ALA A 54 7.55 1.10 -0.39
C ALA A 54 9.01 0.67 -0.22
N GLU A 55 9.77 1.36 0.65
CA GLU A 55 11.18 1.04 0.93
C GLU A 55 11.35 -0.38 1.49
N ARG A 56 10.41 -0.80 2.34
CA ARG A 56 10.43 -2.13 2.94
C ARG A 56 10.10 -3.23 1.94
N LEU A 57 9.19 -2.99 1.02
CA LEU A 57 8.89 -3.92 -0.07
C LEU A 57 10.13 -4.14 -0.95
N GLY A 58 10.83 -3.07 -1.32
CA GLY A 58 12.09 -3.18 -2.05
C GLY A 58 13.13 -4.01 -1.29
N THR A 59 13.32 -3.71 0.01
CA THR A 59 14.24 -4.51 0.86
C THR A 59 13.79 -5.98 1.01
N ALA A 60 12.48 -6.23 1.06
CA ALA A 60 11.90 -7.56 1.19
C ALA A 60 12.11 -8.39 -0.07
N ALA A 61 11.98 -7.80 -1.26
CA ALA A 61 12.25 -8.46 -2.54
C ALA A 61 13.71 -8.93 -2.67
N GLU A 62 14.66 -8.09 -2.22
CA GLU A 62 16.10 -8.40 -2.22
C GLU A 62 16.47 -9.52 -1.25
N ARG A 63 15.81 -9.58 -0.09
CA ARG A 63 16.12 -10.52 1.01
C ARG A 63 15.22 -11.74 1.05
N PHE A 64 14.47 -11.96 -0.02
CA PHE A 64 13.44 -12.99 -0.10
C PHE A 64 14.02 -14.37 0.22
N GLU A 65 13.36 -15.05 1.15
CA GLU A 65 13.66 -16.42 1.56
C GLU A 65 12.36 -17.05 2.07
N PRO A 66 11.88 -18.16 1.49
CA PRO A 66 10.59 -18.73 1.87
C PRO A 66 10.45 -19.00 3.36
N GLY A 67 9.30 -18.63 3.95
CA GLY A 67 9.01 -18.77 5.38
C GLY A 67 9.64 -17.69 6.26
N ARG A 68 10.48 -16.81 5.70
CA ARG A 68 11.12 -15.73 6.45
C ARG A 68 10.17 -14.59 6.69
N ARG A 69 10.07 -14.15 7.95
CA ARG A 69 9.51 -12.84 8.29
C ARG A 69 10.52 -11.76 7.91
N LEU A 70 10.15 -10.90 6.96
CA LEU A 70 11.04 -9.90 6.36
C LEU A 70 10.94 -8.54 7.04
N ALA A 71 9.72 -8.16 7.48
CA ALA A 71 9.49 -6.93 8.22
C ALA A 71 8.28 -7.08 9.14
N ARG A 72 8.29 -6.43 10.30
CA ARG A 72 7.11 -6.31 11.16
C ARG A 72 7.16 -5.03 11.96
N ASP A 73 6.05 -4.32 12.01
CA ASP A 73 5.90 -3.17 12.90
C ASP A 73 4.47 -3.04 13.46
N GLU A 74 4.09 -1.80 13.81
CA GLU A 74 2.79 -1.49 14.37
C GLU A 74 1.65 -1.49 13.33
N TYR A 75 1.93 -1.48 12.02
CA TYR A 75 0.93 -1.40 10.95
C TYR A 75 0.89 -2.66 10.07
N LEU A 76 2.05 -3.24 9.76
CA LEU A 76 2.13 -4.36 8.82
C LEU A 76 3.18 -5.42 9.21
N ASP A 77 2.90 -6.67 8.85
CA ASP A 77 3.84 -7.82 8.88
C ASP A 77 4.03 -8.32 7.44
N VAL A 78 5.29 -8.42 6.99
CA VAL A 78 5.68 -8.89 5.66
C VAL A 78 6.39 -10.23 5.84
N THR A 79 5.85 -11.27 5.20
CA THR A 79 6.43 -12.62 5.22
C THR A 79 6.61 -13.12 3.79
N ALA A 80 7.78 -13.67 3.47
CA ALA A 80 7.99 -14.36 2.21
C ALA A 80 7.34 -15.74 2.26
N LEU A 81 6.49 -16.03 1.28
CA LEU A 81 5.84 -17.32 1.11
C LEU A 81 6.24 -17.90 -0.25
N ALA A 82 6.28 -19.23 -0.32
CA ALA A 82 6.40 -19.94 -1.58
C ALA A 82 5.44 -21.13 -1.54
N THR A 83 4.47 -21.14 -2.44
CA THR A 83 3.45 -22.19 -2.56
C THR A 83 3.37 -22.61 -4.02
N ASP A 84 3.40 -23.92 -4.30
CA ASP A 84 3.27 -24.46 -5.67
C ASP A 84 4.17 -23.81 -6.73
N SER A 85 5.40 -23.43 -6.34
CA SER A 85 6.40 -22.73 -7.17
C SER A 85 6.09 -21.26 -7.48
N VAL A 86 5.11 -20.67 -6.81
CA VAL A 86 4.84 -19.22 -6.84
C VAL A 86 5.44 -18.57 -5.60
N GLU A 87 6.30 -17.58 -5.81
CA GLU A 87 6.89 -16.77 -4.74
C GLU A 87 6.03 -15.52 -4.50
N THR A 88 5.58 -15.33 -3.27
CA THR A 88 4.74 -14.18 -2.88
C THR A 88 5.26 -13.51 -1.61
N LEU A 89 4.97 -12.23 -1.47
CA LEU A 89 5.05 -11.52 -0.19
C LEU A 89 3.65 -11.42 0.41
N ALA A 90 3.44 -12.08 1.55
CA ALA A 90 2.24 -11.91 2.36
C ALA A 90 2.34 -10.62 3.17
N LEU A 91 1.50 -9.65 2.82
CA LEU A 91 1.30 -8.41 3.55
C LEU A 91 0.14 -8.63 4.50
N SER A 92 0.39 -8.58 5.80
CA SER A 92 -0.64 -8.82 6.82
C SER A 92 -0.82 -7.60 7.71
N SER A 93 -2.06 -7.13 7.86
CA SER A 93 -2.38 -6.12 8.86
C SER A 93 -2.01 -6.62 10.27
N THR A 94 -1.45 -5.76 11.11
CA THR A 94 -1.04 -6.13 12.48
C THR A 94 -2.23 -6.10 13.46
N ALA A 95 -1.93 -6.38 14.73
CA ALA A 95 -2.90 -6.37 15.83
C ALA A 95 -3.56 -5.00 16.12
N ARG A 96 -3.10 -3.91 15.49
CA ARG A 96 -3.81 -2.62 15.55
C ARG A 96 -5.02 -2.56 14.62
N SER A 97 -5.09 -3.48 13.66
CA SER A 97 -6.30 -3.68 12.87
C SER A 97 -7.30 -4.53 13.67
N PRO A 98 -8.58 -4.13 13.77
CA PRO A 98 -9.61 -4.91 14.46
C PRO A 98 -9.88 -6.27 13.78
N VAL A 99 -9.52 -6.39 12.50
CA VAL A 99 -9.62 -7.62 11.70
C VAL A 99 -8.28 -7.86 11.03
N ARG A 100 -7.76 -9.10 11.12
CA ARG A 100 -6.54 -9.47 10.42
C ARG A 100 -6.85 -9.77 8.96
N VAL A 101 -6.33 -8.92 8.08
CA VAL A 101 -6.39 -9.10 6.62
C VAL A 101 -4.98 -9.38 6.12
N THR A 102 -4.86 -10.37 5.24
CA THR A 102 -3.63 -10.70 4.55
C THR A 102 -3.88 -10.69 3.05
N ILE A 103 -2.98 -10.06 2.30
CA ILE A 103 -2.92 -10.13 0.84
C ILE A 103 -1.58 -10.71 0.44
N GLU A 104 -1.57 -11.54 -0.59
CA GLU A 104 -0.35 -12.08 -1.17
C GLU A 104 -0.05 -11.33 -2.46
N VAL A 105 1.17 -10.78 -2.55
CA VAL A 105 1.65 -10.04 -3.72
C VAL A 105 2.69 -10.91 -4.42
N PRO A 106 2.53 -11.25 -5.70
CA PRO A 106 3.56 -11.96 -6.46
C PRO A 106 4.90 -11.22 -6.40
N ARG A 107 6.00 -11.95 -6.22
CA ARG A 107 7.33 -11.36 -5.99
C ARG A 107 7.76 -10.44 -7.12
N ASP A 108 7.42 -10.79 -8.36
CA ASP A 108 7.68 -10.04 -9.58
C ASP A 108 6.87 -8.73 -9.69
N GLU A 109 5.79 -8.58 -8.93
CA GLU A 109 5.01 -7.34 -8.84
C GLU A 109 5.47 -6.39 -7.72
N VAL A 110 6.41 -6.82 -6.86
CA VAL A 110 6.77 -6.08 -5.63
C VAL A 110 7.40 -4.71 -5.93
N ASP A 111 8.25 -4.62 -6.95
CA ASP A 111 8.90 -3.37 -7.33
C ASP A 111 7.88 -2.37 -7.89
N GLU A 112 6.93 -2.85 -8.69
CA GLU A 112 5.84 -2.03 -9.21
C GLU A 112 4.94 -1.53 -8.08
N LEU A 113 4.53 -2.43 -7.16
CA LEU A 113 3.75 -2.05 -5.98
C LEU A 113 4.48 -1.03 -5.10
N ALA A 114 5.80 -1.19 -4.91
CA ALA A 114 6.61 -0.24 -4.17
C ALA A 114 6.62 1.14 -4.86
N SER A 115 6.72 1.18 -6.19
CA SER A 115 6.63 2.42 -6.97
C SER A 115 5.28 3.14 -6.76
N LEU A 116 4.17 2.41 -6.86
CA LEU A 116 2.82 2.95 -6.61
C LEU A 116 2.66 3.48 -5.19
N LEU A 117 3.25 2.82 -4.19
CA LEU A 117 3.23 3.32 -2.81
C LEU A 117 4.09 4.58 -2.62
N GLY A 118 5.21 4.69 -3.34
CA GLY A 118 5.99 5.92 -3.41
C GLY A 118 5.22 7.07 -4.06
N GLU A 119 4.41 6.80 -5.08
CA GLU A 119 3.48 7.76 -5.69
C GLU A 119 2.37 8.19 -4.74
N ALA A 120 1.78 7.24 -4.02
CA ALA A 120 0.79 7.52 -2.99
C ALA A 120 1.35 8.49 -1.94
N GLN A 121 2.57 8.27 -1.46
CA GLN A 121 3.24 9.16 -0.51
C GLN A 121 3.42 10.57 -1.11
N ARG A 122 3.92 10.67 -2.35
CA ARG A 122 4.09 11.95 -3.05
C ARG A 122 2.78 12.71 -3.20
N LEU A 123 1.69 12.03 -3.54
CA LEU A 123 0.37 12.63 -3.64
C LEU A 123 -0.10 13.16 -2.27
N ILE A 124 0.01 12.36 -1.21
CA ILE A 124 -0.37 12.76 0.14
C ILE A 124 0.41 14.00 0.58
N ASP A 125 1.73 14.03 0.34
CA ASP A 125 2.54 15.20 0.68
C ASP A 125 2.15 16.45 -0.10
N THR A 126 1.79 16.28 -1.37
CA THR A 126 1.34 17.39 -2.24
C THR A 126 0.00 17.96 -1.77
N LEU A 127 -0.98 17.09 -1.52
CA LEU A 127 -2.33 17.47 -1.11
C LEU A 127 -2.34 18.03 0.33
N ARG A 128 -1.57 17.43 1.25
CA ARG A 128 -1.44 17.91 2.63
C ARG A 128 -0.83 19.30 2.74
N GLN A 129 0.07 19.68 1.81
CA GLN A 129 0.68 21.00 1.81
C GLN A 129 -0.20 22.08 1.16
N GLY A 130 -1.39 21.71 0.65
CA GLY A 130 -2.24 22.62 -0.13
C GLY A 130 -1.60 23.08 -1.44
N LEU A 131 -0.55 22.39 -1.90
CA LEU A 131 0.23 22.76 -3.09
C LEU A 131 -0.27 22.11 -4.38
N GLY A 132 -1.20 21.15 -4.29
CA GLY A 132 -1.77 20.47 -5.45
C GLY A 132 -3.15 21.00 -5.84
N MET A 133 -3.35 21.29 -7.13
CA MET A 133 -4.70 21.17 -7.70
C MET A 133 -5.12 19.70 -7.53
N VAL A 134 -6.26 19.46 -6.88
CA VAL A 134 -6.90 18.14 -6.81
C VAL A 134 -7.05 17.66 -8.27
N PRO A 135 -6.38 16.58 -8.70
CA PRO A 135 -6.59 16.08 -10.05
C PRO A 135 -8.01 15.51 -10.10
N ASP A 136 -8.89 16.12 -10.90
CA ASP A 136 -10.25 15.62 -11.09
C ASP A 136 -10.25 14.20 -11.70
N SER A 137 -9.13 13.75 -12.26
CA SER A 137 -8.92 12.37 -12.72
C SER A 137 -7.41 12.09 -12.83
N LEU A 138 -6.96 10.93 -12.33
CA LEU A 138 -5.67 10.36 -12.74
C LEU A 138 -5.84 9.67 -14.11
N PRO A 139 -4.80 9.63 -14.96
CA PRO A 139 -4.93 9.15 -16.33
C PRO A 139 -5.45 7.71 -16.35
N GLU A 140 -6.43 7.43 -17.21
CA GLU A 140 -6.89 6.06 -17.45
C GLU A 140 -5.69 5.20 -17.85
N ALA A 141 -5.48 4.11 -17.11
CA ALA A 141 -4.47 3.12 -17.44
C ALA A 141 -4.76 2.59 -18.86
N LEU A 142 -3.81 2.83 -19.77
CA LEU A 142 -3.81 2.30 -21.14
C LEU A 142 -3.54 0.80 -21.15
#